data_AF-A0A3S0YVZ7-F1
#
_entry.id   AF-A0A3S0YVZ7-F1
#
_cell.length_a   1.000
_cell.length_b   1.000
_cell.length_c   1.000
_cell.angle_alpha   90.00
_cell.angle_beta   90.00
_cell.angle_gamma   90.00
#
_symmetry.space_group_name_H-M   'P 1'
#
loop_
_entity.id
_entity.type
_entity.pdbx_description
1 polymer ?
#
loop_
_entity_poly.entity_id
_entity_poly.type
_entity_poly.pdbx_seq_one_letter_code
_entity_poly.pdbx_strand_id
1 'polypeptide(L)'
;MPYALRHSVTGELLAGMQANAYQLPYYGLWLWDDEPDDALRFDGLMNSGRYRAFGEGINFKNRHAAEWEQVLEMGRWKVTLLTEQEAKLGNVKLRNDPALRVYLRDGQMVAYPAGSS
;
A
#
# COMPACT_ATOMS: atom_id res chain seq x y z
N MET A 1 0.29 -15.54 -10.12
CA MET A 1 -0.37 -15.11 -8.86
C MET A 1 0.51 -14.03 -8.26
N PRO A 2 0.05 -12.77 -8.21
CA PRO A 2 0.91 -11.67 -7.79
C PRO A 2 1.00 -11.54 -6.27
N TYR A 3 2.12 -11.01 -5.79
CA TYR A 3 2.33 -10.60 -4.42
C TYR A 3 1.86 -9.15 -4.23
N ALA A 4 1.32 -8.87 -3.05
CA ALA A 4 0.92 -7.53 -2.62
C ALA A 4 1.39 -7.29 -1.19
N LEU A 5 1.36 -6.02 -0.76
CA LEU A 5 1.51 -5.69 0.66
C LEU A 5 0.14 -5.55 1.32
N ARG A 6 -0.03 -6.24 2.45
CA ARG A 6 -1.21 -6.16 3.31
C ARG A 6 -0.83 -5.64 4.69
N HIS A 7 -1.56 -4.66 5.18
CA HIS A 7 -1.40 -4.16 6.53
C HIS A 7 -1.99 -5.17 7.54
N SER A 8 -1.17 -5.63 8.48
CA SER A 8 -1.51 -6.74 9.38
C SER A 8 -2.69 -6.45 10.33
N VAL A 9 -2.90 -5.18 10.70
CA VAL A 9 -3.96 -4.79 11.65
C VAL A 9 -5.30 -4.53 10.95
N THR A 10 -5.30 -3.71 9.90
CA THR A 10 -6.50 -3.26 9.19
C THR A 10 -6.91 -4.18 8.05
N GLY A 11 -6.01 -5.03 7.57
CA GLY A 11 -6.19 -5.83 6.35
C GLY A 11 -6.10 -5.03 5.05
N GLU A 12 -5.71 -3.76 5.10
CA GLU A 12 -5.60 -2.90 3.91
C GLU A 12 -4.56 -3.46 2.93
N LEU A 13 -4.84 -3.39 1.62
CA LEU A 13 -3.88 -3.69 0.57
C LEU A 13 -3.24 -2.40 0.06
N LEU A 14 -1.92 -2.42 -0.14
CA LEU A 14 -1.18 -1.27 -0.60
C LEU A 14 -1.63 -0.92 -2.03
N ALA A 15 -2.01 0.33 -2.22
CA ALA A 15 -2.40 0.89 -3.50
C ALA A 15 -1.74 2.26 -3.67
N GLY A 16 -1.46 2.61 -4.92
CA GLY A 16 -0.72 3.82 -5.26
C GLY A 16 -0.92 4.21 -6.74
N MET A 17 -0.51 5.43 -7.05
CA MET A 17 -0.40 5.90 -8.44
C MET A 17 0.78 5.21 -9.10
N GLN A 18 0.55 4.60 -10.26
CA GLN A 18 1.52 3.84 -11.04
C GLN A 18 1.35 4.19 -12.53
N ALA A 19 2.32 3.84 -13.36
CA ALA A 19 2.21 3.96 -14.81
C ALA A 19 2.13 2.55 -15.42
N ASN A 20 1.18 2.34 -16.33
CA ASN A 20 1.09 1.05 -17.03
C ASN A 20 2.12 0.95 -18.17
N ALA A 21 2.11 -0.17 -18.91
CA ALA A 21 3.01 -0.40 -20.04
C ALA A 21 2.93 0.67 -21.17
N TYR A 22 1.84 1.44 -21.21
CA TYR A 22 1.63 2.54 -22.15
C TYR A 22 1.96 3.92 -21.54
N GLN A 23 2.61 3.95 -20.37
CA GLN A 23 2.93 5.17 -19.62
C GLN A 23 1.71 5.99 -19.18
N LEU A 24 0.51 5.39 -19.18
CA LEU A 24 -0.70 6.04 -18.69
C LEU A 24 -0.76 5.88 -17.16
N PRO A 25 -0.95 6.99 -16.42
CA PRO A 25 -1.08 6.93 -14.97
C PRO A 25 -2.39 6.24 -14.59
N TYR A 26 -2.32 5.35 -13.60
CA TYR A 26 -3.48 4.71 -13.00
C TYR A 26 -3.26 4.52 -11.50
N TYR A 27 -4.34 4.44 -10.74
CA TYR A 27 -4.38 4.12 -9.33
C TYR A 27 -4.84 2.67 -9.16
N GLY A 28 -3.99 1.85 -8.55
CA GLY A 28 -4.22 0.43 -8.40
C GLY A 28 -3.43 -0.18 -7.24
N LEU A 29 -3.66 -1.46 -6.99
CA LEU A 29 -2.86 -2.26 -6.08
C LEU A 29 -1.39 -2.24 -6.53
N TRP A 30 -0.49 -2.17 -5.55
CA TRP A 30 0.93 -2.34 -5.78
C TRP A 30 1.26 -3.84 -5.78
N LEU A 31 1.64 -4.36 -6.94
CA LEU A 31 1.77 -5.80 -7.19
C LEU A 31 3.18 -6.15 -7.69
N TRP A 32 3.67 -7.32 -7.28
CA TRP A 32 4.91 -7.92 -7.78
C TRP A 32 4.62 -9.31 -8.33
N ASP A 33 5.32 -9.72 -9.38
CA ASP A 33 5.22 -11.08 -9.93
C ASP A 33 5.94 -12.10 -9.04
N ASP A 34 7.06 -11.69 -8.43
CA ASP A 34 7.85 -12.46 -7.48
C ASP A 34 7.72 -11.91 -6.06
N GLU A 35 8.06 -12.72 -5.05
CA GLU A 35 8.03 -12.30 -3.65
C GLU A 35 9.04 -11.15 -3.42
N PRO A 36 8.60 -9.95 -3.03
CA PRO A 36 9.51 -8.82 -2.86
C PRO A 36 10.30 -8.95 -1.56
N ASP A 37 11.62 -8.72 -1.65
CA ASP A 37 12.47 -8.56 -0.46
C ASP A 37 12.19 -7.24 0.27
N ASP A 38 12.81 -7.04 1.44
CA ASP A 38 12.60 -5.84 2.26
C ASP A 38 12.90 -4.53 1.54
N ALA A 39 13.87 -4.47 0.63
CA ALA A 39 14.17 -3.26 -0.13
C ALA A 39 13.07 -2.93 -1.14
N LEU A 40 12.57 -3.93 -1.88
CA LEU A 40 11.43 -3.75 -2.81
C LEU A 40 10.13 -3.39 -2.07
N ARG A 41 9.90 -3.99 -0.90
CA ARG A 41 8.77 -3.64 -0.04
C ARG A 41 8.85 -2.18 0.42
N PHE A 42 10.05 -1.77 0.86
CA PHE A 42 10.29 -0.39 1.28
C PHE A 42 10.05 0.59 0.14
N ASP A 43 10.60 0.30 -1.06
CA ASP A 43 10.39 1.11 -2.25
C ASP A 43 8.90 1.26 -2.59
N GLY A 44 8.15 0.16 -2.62
CA GLY A 44 6.71 0.19 -2.89
C GLY A 44 5.93 1.01 -1.86
N LEU A 45 6.28 0.93 -0.58
CA LEU A 45 5.66 1.75 0.47
C LEU A 45 5.94 3.24 0.25
N MET A 46 7.19 3.62 -0.06
CA MET A 46 7.57 5.00 -0.29
C MET A 46 6.92 5.58 -1.55
N ASN A 47 6.88 4.79 -2.63
CA ASN A 47 6.34 5.22 -3.93
C ASN A 47 4.81 5.13 -4.02
N SER A 48 4.13 4.45 -3.09
CA SER A 48 2.67 4.41 -3.03
C SER A 48 2.02 5.77 -2.78
N GLY A 49 2.79 6.78 -2.35
CA GLY A 49 2.29 8.09 -1.94
C GLY A 49 1.63 8.09 -0.55
N ARG A 50 1.69 6.97 0.18
CA ARG A 50 1.13 6.81 1.52
C ARG A 50 2.01 7.39 2.62
N TYR A 51 3.33 7.27 2.47
CA TYR A 51 4.30 7.83 3.39
C TYR A 51 4.89 9.08 2.74
N ARG A 52 4.61 10.26 3.30
CA ARG A 52 5.34 11.46 2.92
C ARG A 52 6.71 11.41 3.58
N ALA A 53 7.77 11.55 2.79
CA ALA A 53 9.07 11.90 3.34
C ALA A 53 8.89 13.14 4.22
N PHE A 54 9.39 13.09 5.46
CA PHE A 54 9.22 14.18 6.41
C PHE A 54 9.65 15.50 5.76
N GLY A 55 8.71 16.45 5.65
CA GLY A 55 9.03 17.79 5.20
C GLY A 55 10.11 18.40 6.10
N GLU A 56 11.06 19.10 5.49
CA GLU A 56 12.03 19.94 6.17
C GLU A 56 11.29 20.90 7.12
N GLY A 57 11.16 20.55 8.41
CA GLY A 57 10.38 21.35 9.35
C GLY A 57 10.04 20.73 10.71
N ILE A 58 10.28 19.44 10.94
CA ILE A 58 10.07 18.84 12.27
C ILE A 58 11.25 19.15 13.20
N ASN A 59 10.96 19.82 14.30
CA ASN A 59 11.89 20.15 15.38
C ASN A 59 12.67 18.91 15.86
N PHE A 60 14.01 18.98 15.84
CA PHE A 60 14.94 17.86 16.05
C PHE A 60 14.72 17.04 17.34
N LYS A 61 14.07 17.61 18.37
CA LYS A 61 13.81 16.92 19.65
C LYS A 61 12.76 15.80 19.58
N ASN A 62 11.89 15.77 18.57
CA ASN A 62 10.85 14.73 18.42
C ASN A 62 11.08 13.79 17.22
N ARG A 63 12.24 13.89 16.54
CA ARG A 63 12.55 13.07 15.36
C ARG A 63 12.59 11.59 15.67
N HIS A 64 13.36 11.19 16.69
CA HIS A 64 13.54 9.77 17.00
C HIS A 64 12.23 9.04 17.29
N ALA A 65 11.31 9.63 18.06
CA ALA A 65 10.02 8.97 18.36
C ALA A 65 9.15 8.81 17.11
N ALA A 66 9.09 9.85 16.25
CA ALA A 66 8.33 9.81 15.00
C ALA A 66 8.94 8.85 13.96
N GLU A 67 10.28 8.76 13.93
CA GLU A 67 11.02 7.81 13.08
C GLU A 67 10.76 6.37 13.51
N TRP A 68 10.81 6.08 14.81
CA TRP A 68 10.51 4.74 15.34
C TRP A 68 9.05 4.33 15.09
N GLU A 69 8.10 5.24 15.28
CA GLU A 69 6.68 4.96 15.00
C GLU A 69 6.44 4.67 13.52
N GLN A 70 7.10 5.40 12.62
CA GLN A 70 7.01 5.14 11.19
C GLN A 70 7.63 3.80 10.81
N VAL A 71 8.81 3.46 11.36
CA VAL A 71 9.44 2.13 11.14
C VAL A 71 8.52 1.00 11.63
N LEU A 72 7.89 1.17 12.80
CA LEU A 72 6.92 0.21 13.33
C LEU A 72 5.70 0.07 12.41
N GLU A 73 5.16 1.20 11.91
CA GLU A 73 4.03 1.19 10.99
C GLU A 73 4.38 0.52 9.65
N MET A 74 5.56 0.81 9.08
CA MET A 74 6.05 0.13 7.89
C MET A 74 6.22 -1.38 8.13
N GLY A 75 6.65 -1.77 9.33
CA GLY A 75 6.77 -3.17 9.75
C GLY A 75 5.44 -3.93 9.79
N ARG A 76 4.29 -3.25 9.85
CA ARG A 76 2.96 -3.86 9.81
C ARG A 76 2.50 -4.23 8.39
N TRP A 77 3.16 -3.73 7.36
CA TRP A 77 2.91 -4.15 5.98
C TRP A 77 3.66 -5.44 5.68
N LYS A 78 2.90 -6.52 5.52
CA LYS A 78 3.41 -7.86 5.26
C LYS A 78 3.10 -8.28 3.83
N VAL A 79 3.98 -9.07 3.26
CA VAL A 79 3.74 -9.68 1.95
C VAL A 79 2.58 -10.65 2.06
N THR A 80 1.69 -10.60 1.09
CA THR A 80 0.62 -11.58 0.91
C THR A 80 0.57 -11.99 -0.55
N LEU A 81 0.40 -13.28 -0.79
CA LEU A 81 0.09 -13.78 -2.14
C LEU A 81 -1.40 -13.54 -2.41
N LEU A 82 -1.72 -13.03 -3.59
CA LEU A 82 -3.09 -12.91 -4.08
C LEU A 82 -3.28 -13.88 -5.25
N THR A 83 -4.49 -14.45 -5.34
CA THR A 83 -4.94 -15.04 -6.60
C THR A 83 -5.06 -13.96 -7.67
N GLU A 84 -5.00 -14.35 -8.94
CA GLU A 84 -5.20 -13.40 -10.05
C GLU A 84 -6.59 -12.75 -10.00
N GLN A 85 -7.60 -13.52 -9.57
CA GLN A 85 -8.96 -13.01 -9.41
C GLN A 85 -9.05 -11.94 -8.32
N GLU A 86 -8.38 -12.15 -7.19
CA GLU A 86 -8.28 -11.19 -6.10
C GLU A 86 -7.59 -9.90 -6.54
N ALA A 87 -6.41 -10.00 -7.17
CA ALA A 87 -5.70 -8.82 -7.66
C ALA A 87 -6.54 -7.99 -8.64
N LYS A 88 -7.24 -8.67 -9.56
CA LYS A 88 -8.16 -8.02 -10.50
C LYS A 88 -9.35 -7.39 -9.79
N LEU A 89 -9.98 -8.10 -8.85
CA LEU A 89 -11.12 -7.59 -8.09
C LEU A 89 -10.75 -6.35 -7.27
N GLY A 90 -9.57 -6.34 -6.63
CA GLY A 90 -9.07 -5.19 -5.90
C GLY A 90 -8.94 -3.95 -6.78
N ASN A 91 -8.33 -4.08 -7.96
CA ASN A 91 -8.24 -2.98 -8.93
C ASN A 91 -9.62 -2.50 -9.43
N VAL A 92 -10.56 -3.42 -9.66
CA VAL A 92 -11.94 -3.06 -10.01
C VAL A 92 -12.61 -2.28 -8.88
N LYS A 93 -12.41 -2.68 -7.61
CA LYS A 93 -12.94 -2.01 -6.43
C LYS A 93 -12.33 -0.61 -6.23
N LEU A 94 -11.06 -0.42 -6.59
CA LEU A 94 -10.39 0.88 -6.54
C LEU A 94 -10.90 1.87 -7.59
N ARG A 95 -11.43 1.40 -8.73
CA ARG A 95 -12.04 2.24 -9.77
C ARG A 95 -11.14 3.38 -10.28
N ASN A 96 -9.81 3.20 -10.21
CA ASN A 96 -8.84 4.25 -10.52
C ASN A 96 -8.99 5.51 -9.65
N ASP A 97 -9.57 5.39 -8.45
CA ASP A 97 -9.88 6.50 -7.55
C ASP A 97 -8.93 6.50 -6.33
N PRO A 98 -8.03 7.50 -6.21
CA PRO A 98 -7.08 7.59 -5.11
C PRO A 98 -7.73 7.83 -3.73
N ALA A 99 -9.01 8.21 -3.69
CA ALA A 99 -9.77 8.32 -2.46
C ALA A 99 -10.15 6.94 -1.89
N LEU A 100 -10.17 5.89 -2.71
CA LEU A 100 -10.53 4.55 -2.29
C LEU A 100 -9.33 3.74 -1.78
N ARG A 101 -9.63 2.86 -0.81
CA ARG A 101 -8.71 1.90 -0.20
C ARG A 101 -9.35 0.53 -0.22
N VAL A 102 -8.60 -0.51 -0.58
CA VAL A 102 -9.07 -1.90 -0.58
C VAL A 102 -8.58 -2.60 0.68
N TYR A 103 -9.43 -3.44 1.25
CA TYR A 103 -9.12 -4.27 2.41
C TYR A 103 -9.44 -5.73 2.09
N LEU A 104 -8.51 -6.61 2.42
CA LEU A 104 -8.69 -8.05 2.42
C LEU A 104 -8.93 -8.52 3.87
N ARG A 105 -10.16 -8.91 4.19
CA ARG A 105 -10.58 -9.39 5.51
C ARG A 105 -11.39 -10.66 5.34
N ASP A 106 -11.04 -11.71 6.08
CA ASP A 106 -11.75 -13.00 6.05
C ASP A 106 -11.96 -13.57 4.63
N GLY A 107 -10.97 -13.40 3.75
CA GLY A 107 -11.03 -13.83 2.35
C GLY A 107 -11.92 -12.98 1.43
N GLN A 108 -12.44 -11.86 1.92
CA GLN A 108 -13.27 -10.93 1.15
C GLN A 108 -12.54 -9.62 0.88
N MET A 109 -12.70 -9.11 -0.36
CA MET A 109 -12.24 -7.79 -0.76
C MET A 109 -13.35 -6.76 -0.72
N VAL A 110 -13.13 -5.74 0.09
CA VAL A 110 -14.01 -4.58 0.24
C VAL A 110 -13.22 -3.30 -0.02
N ALA A 111 -13.89 -2.25 -0.47
CA ALA A 111 -13.26 -0.95 -0.65
C ALA A 111 -14.10 0.17 -0.02
N TYR A 112 -13.41 1.09 0.64
CA TYR A 112 -14.00 2.24 1.31
C TYR A 112 -13.18 3.50 1.02
N PRO A 113 -13.77 4.69 1.11
CA PRO A 113 -13.02 5.93 1.16
C PRO A 113 -12.01 5.93 2.32
N ALA A 114 -10.86 6.56 2.13
CA ALA A 114 -9.88 6.74 3.20
C ALA A 114 -10.54 7.49 4.40
N GLY A 115 -10.45 6.91 5.60
CA GLY A 115 -11.00 7.50 6.83
C GLY A 115 -12.46 7.13 7.16
N SER A 116 -13.14 6.36 6.31
CA SER A 116 -14.43 5.75 6.64
C SER A 116 -14.19 4.34 7.19
N SER A 117 -14.03 4.21 8.51
CA SER A 117 -14.00 2.91 9.22
C SER A 117 -15.33 2.66 9.93
#